data_AF-A0A2M8N8V1-F1
#
_entry.id   AF-A0A2M8N8V1-F1
#
_cell.length_a   1.000
_cell.length_b   1.000
_cell.length_c   1.000
_cell.angle_alpha   90.00
_cell.angle_beta   90.00
_cell.angle_gamma   90.00
#
_symmetry.space_group_name_H-M   'P 1'
#
loop_
_entity.id
_entity.type
_entity.pdbx_description
1 polymer ?
#
loop_
_entity_poly.entity_id
_entity_poly.type
_entity_poly.pdbx_seq_one_letter_code
_entity_poly.pdbx_strand_id
1 'polypeptide(L)'
;MHVLLIFLDGVGLGIDQPQANPFATANFPTLHHLTNGQRWLHQTGLQQTNRSLFIPTDATFNIPGRPQSGTGQAAIITGRKIPQIIGEHYGPKPNAATRDLINQGTIFSEVIHAGKTASLLEAYPPAWHQSILSGKRLPSS
;
A
#
# COMPACT_ATOMS: atom_id res chain seq x y z
N MET A 1 -3.42 15.01 -17.58
CA MET A 1 -3.50 13.62 -17.11
C MET A 1 -3.61 13.66 -15.59
N HIS A 2 -4.55 12.93 -15.01
CA HIS A 2 -4.69 12.78 -13.56
C HIS A 2 -4.47 11.32 -13.19
N VAL A 3 -3.78 11.07 -12.09
CA VAL A 3 -3.52 9.72 -11.58
C VAL A 3 -4.13 9.62 -10.19
N LEU A 4 -4.94 8.59 -9.98
CA LEU A 4 -5.47 8.23 -8.67
C LEU A 4 -4.82 6.91 -8.24
N LEU A 5 -4.03 6.96 -7.17
CA LEU A 5 -3.47 5.79 -6.53
C LEU A 5 -4.34 5.44 -5.31
N ILE A 6 -4.87 4.21 -5.29
CA ILE A 6 -5.67 3.70 -4.19
C ILE A 6 -4.86 2.62 -3.48
N PHE A 7 -4.64 2.79 -2.19
CA PHE A 7 -4.07 1.77 -1.32
C PHE A 7 -5.16 1.24 -0.38
N LEU A 8 -5.27 -0.08 -0.28
CA LEU A 8 -6.22 -0.76 0.58
C LEU A 8 -5.45 -1.53 1.66
N ASP A 9 -5.49 -1.03 2.89
CA ASP A 9 -4.77 -1.64 4.01
C ASP A 9 -5.46 -2.91 4.50
N GLY A 10 -4.65 -3.86 5.01
CA GLY A 10 -5.13 -5.09 5.62
C GLY A 10 -5.77 -6.10 4.67
N VAL A 11 -5.66 -5.90 3.36
CA VAL A 11 -6.25 -6.76 2.33
C VAL A 11 -5.16 -7.39 1.47
N GLY A 12 -5.29 -8.69 1.22
CA GLY A 12 -4.39 -9.46 0.37
C GLY A 12 -5.12 -10.51 -0.46
N LEU A 13 -4.40 -11.09 -1.42
CA LEU A 13 -4.92 -12.20 -2.24
C LEU A 13 -4.88 -13.50 -1.42
N GLY A 14 -5.99 -13.82 -0.77
CA GLY A 14 -6.14 -15.02 0.06
C GLY A 14 -6.62 -16.24 -0.72
N ILE A 15 -6.65 -17.40 -0.05
CA ILE A 15 -7.21 -18.65 -0.59
C ILE A 15 -8.73 -18.54 -0.84
N ASP A 16 -9.28 -19.42 -1.67
CA ASP A 16 -10.72 -19.49 -1.96
C ASP A 16 -11.51 -20.09 -0.79
N GLN A 17 -11.58 -19.35 0.32
CA GLN A 17 -12.32 -19.72 1.51
C GLN A 17 -13.30 -18.60 1.90
N PRO A 18 -14.61 -18.76 1.61
CA PRO A 18 -15.60 -17.72 1.85
C PRO A 18 -15.69 -17.20 3.31
N GLN A 19 -15.35 -18.04 4.29
CA GLN A 19 -15.39 -17.65 5.71
C GLN A 19 -14.20 -16.76 6.13
N ALA A 20 -13.13 -16.71 5.35
CA ALA A 20 -11.86 -16.05 5.72
C ALA A 20 -11.36 -15.02 4.68
N ASN A 21 -11.85 -15.07 3.45
CA ASN A 21 -11.42 -14.20 2.37
C ASN A 21 -12.63 -13.47 1.75
N PRO A 22 -12.75 -12.14 1.89
CA PRO A 22 -13.86 -11.39 1.31
C PRO A 22 -13.92 -11.49 -0.22
N PHE A 23 -12.78 -11.68 -0.90
CA PHE A 23 -12.74 -11.89 -2.35
C PHE A 23 -13.22 -13.27 -2.81
N ALA A 24 -13.35 -14.24 -1.89
CA ALA A 24 -13.95 -15.54 -2.17
C ALA A 24 -15.49 -15.52 -2.02
N THR A 25 -16.02 -14.57 -1.24
CA THR A 25 -17.44 -14.50 -0.89
C THR A 25 -18.20 -13.48 -1.70
N ALA A 26 -17.71 -12.25 -1.72
CA ALA A 26 -18.45 -11.14 -2.31
C ALA A 26 -18.35 -11.15 -3.84
N ASN A 27 -19.42 -10.70 -4.49
CA ASN A 27 -19.42 -10.48 -5.93
C ASN A 27 -18.88 -9.07 -6.22
N PHE A 28 -17.71 -8.98 -6.86
CA PHE A 28 -17.10 -7.72 -7.28
C PHE A 28 -16.99 -7.61 -8.81
N PRO A 29 -18.09 -7.34 -9.54
CA PRO A 29 -18.09 -7.35 -11.01
C PRO A 29 -17.01 -6.46 -11.63
N THR A 30 -16.78 -5.27 -11.06
CA THR A 30 -15.73 -4.35 -11.52
C THR A 30 -14.34 -4.97 -11.38
N LEU A 31 -14.02 -5.54 -10.21
CA LEU A 31 -12.72 -6.16 -9.98
C LEU A 31 -12.51 -7.38 -10.86
N HIS A 32 -13.56 -8.21 -11.03
CA HIS A 32 -13.52 -9.37 -11.90
C HIS A 32 -13.26 -8.98 -13.36
N HIS A 33 -13.90 -7.92 -13.86
CA HIS A 33 -13.68 -7.44 -15.21
C HIS A 33 -12.24 -6.94 -15.44
N LEU A 34 -11.60 -6.39 -14.40
CA LEU A 34 -10.18 -6.01 -14.45
C LEU A 34 -9.22 -7.22 -14.45
N THR A 35 -9.72 -8.43 -14.21
CA THR A 35 -8.94 -9.68 -14.12
C THR A 35 -9.52 -10.80 -14.98
N ASN A 36 -9.98 -10.49 -16.20
CA ASN A 36 -10.52 -11.50 -17.16
C ASN A 36 -11.66 -12.37 -16.59
N GLY A 37 -12.49 -11.80 -15.71
CA GLY A 37 -13.58 -12.49 -15.02
C GLY A 37 -13.15 -13.28 -13.78
N GLN A 38 -11.86 -13.29 -13.44
CA GLN A 38 -11.34 -14.02 -12.29
C GLN A 38 -11.57 -13.26 -10.98
N ARG A 39 -11.81 -14.00 -9.89
CA ARG A 39 -11.81 -13.44 -8.52
C ARG A 39 -10.38 -13.05 -8.12
N TRP A 40 -10.25 -12.13 -7.18
CA TRP A 40 -8.94 -11.69 -6.66
C TRP A 40 -8.46 -12.65 -5.55
N LEU A 41 -8.02 -13.84 -5.95
CA LEU A 41 -7.58 -14.92 -5.06
C LEU A 41 -6.07 -15.19 -5.18
N HIS A 42 -5.49 -15.87 -4.20
CA HIS A 42 -4.06 -16.21 -4.13
C HIS A 42 -3.57 -16.92 -5.41
N GLN A 43 -4.38 -17.83 -5.96
CA GLN A 43 -4.03 -18.56 -7.19
C GLN A 43 -4.15 -17.73 -8.47
N THR A 44 -4.67 -16.52 -8.40
CA THR A 44 -4.87 -15.67 -9.58
C THR A 44 -3.52 -15.15 -10.02
N GLY A 45 -2.99 -15.71 -11.10
CA GLY A 45 -1.74 -15.25 -11.71
C GLY A 45 -1.88 -13.87 -12.37
N LEU A 46 -0.80 -13.43 -13.02
CA LEU A 46 -0.81 -12.21 -13.83
C LEU A 46 -1.99 -12.22 -14.81
N GLN A 47 -2.77 -11.13 -14.81
CA GLN A 47 -3.84 -10.92 -15.79
C GLN A 47 -3.53 -9.68 -16.61
N GLN A 48 -3.74 -9.77 -17.91
CA GLN A 48 -3.72 -8.63 -18.80
C GLN A 48 -5.06 -8.55 -19.52
N THR A 49 -5.67 -7.37 -19.48
CA THR A 49 -6.90 -7.03 -20.21
C THR A 49 -6.62 -5.81 -21.08
N ASN A 50 -7.57 -5.42 -21.93
CA ASN A 50 -7.47 -4.16 -22.68
C ASN A 50 -7.47 -2.90 -21.78
N ARG A 51 -7.86 -3.03 -20.51
CA ARG A 51 -8.00 -1.89 -19.57
C ARG A 51 -7.11 -1.98 -18.34
N SER A 52 -6.43 -3.10 -18.10
CA SER A 52 -5.71 -3.34 -16.85
C SER A 52 -4.58 -4.35 -17.00
N LEU A 53 -3.58 -4.16 -16.14
CA LEU A 53 -2.58 -5.16 -15.82
C LEU A 53 -2.70 -5.47 -14.33
N PHE A 54 -2.95 -6.72 -14.00
CA PHE A 54 -3.04 -7.23 -12.64
C PHE A 54 -1.78 -8.03 -12.34
N ILE A 55 -1.01 -7.57 -11.37
CA ILE A 55 0.26 -8.19 -10.97
C ILE A 55 0.14 -8.62 -9.51
N PRO A 56 -0.04 -9.93 -9.24
CA PRO A 56 0.11 -10.47 -7.89
C PRO A 56 1.49 -10.09 -7.36
N THR A 57 1.53 -9.44 -6.20
CA THR A 57 2.77 -8.93 -5.63
C THR A 57 3.00 -9.53 -4.25
N ASP A 58 4.19 -10.08 -4.05
CA ASP A 58 4.61 -10.60 -2.74
C ASP A 58 5.00 -9.43 -1.82
N ALA A 59 4.17 -9.22 -0.79
CA ALA A 59 4.38 -8.18 0.20
C ALA A 59 5.48 -8.53 1.23
N THR A 60 6.01 -9.77 1.23
CA THR A 60 7.09 -10.17 2.14
C THR A 60 8.46 -9.70 1.67
N PHE A 61 8.59 -9.36 0.39
CA PHE A 61 9.87 -9.02 -0.23
C PHE A 61 10.96 -10.07 0.05
N ASN A 62 10.61 -11.36 0.13
CA ASN A 62 11.52 -12.45 0.46
C ASN A 62 12.34 -12.27 1.76
N ILE A 63 11.83 -11.52 2.75
CA ILE A 63 12.45 -11.44 4.08
C ILE A 63 11.52 -12.04 5.15
N PRO A 64 12.09 -12.63 6.22
CA PRO A 64 11.29 -13.24 7.28
C PRO A 64 10.34 -12.27 7.97
N GLY A 65 9.22 -12.80 8.46
CA GLY A 65 8.24 -12.04 9.25
C GLY A 65 7.00 -11.66 8.46
N ARG A 66 5.99 -11.17 9.19
CA ARG A 66 4.72 -10.75 8.61
C ARG A 66 4.84 -9.36 8.02
N PRO A 67 4.43 -9.11 6.75
CA PRO A 67 4.39 -7.78 6.17
C PRO A 67 3.69 -6.78 7.09
N GLN A 68 4.29 -5.61 7.26
CA GLN A 68 3.77 -4.51 8.10
C GLN A 68 3.47 -3.27 7.26
N SER A 69 2.46 -2.50 7.69
CA SER A 69 1.98 -1.33 6.94
C SER A 69 3.02 -0.22 6.82
N GLY A 70 3.82 0.04 7.87
CA GLY A 70 4.82 1.11 7.86
C GLY A 70 5.86 0.95 6.74
N THR A 71 6.56 -0.18 6.71
CA THR A 71 7.56 -0.47 5.68
C THR A 71 6.95 -0.81 4.32
N GLY A 72 5.77 -1.44 4.29
CA GLY A 72 5.05 -1.74 3.05
C GLY A 72 4.57 -0.49 2.32
N GLN A 73 3.95 0.46 3.02
CA GLN A 73 3.54 1.74 2.44
C GLN A 73 4.74 2.58 2.02
N ALA A 74 5.82 2.58 2.82
CA ALA A 74 7.08 3.22 2.44
C ALA A 74 7.60 2.66 1.11
N ALA A 75 7.52 1.34 0.90
CA ALA A 75 7.92 0.73 -0.38
C ALA A 75 7.06 1.21 -1.56
N ILE A 76 5.75 1.34 -1.37
CA ILE A 76 4.81 1.84 -2.40
C ILE A 76 5.16 3.27 -2.80
N ILE A 77 5.32 4.19 -1.84
CA ILE A 77 5.47 5.62 -2.15
C ILE A 77 6.89 5.99 -2.57
N THR A 78 7.89 5.19 -2.21
CA THR A 78 9.31 5.45 -2.56
C THR A 78 9.79 4.64 -3.75
N GLY A 79 9.04 3.63 -4.21
CA GLY A 79 9.48 2.70 -5.25
C GLY A 79 10.66 1.80 -4.85
N ARG A 80 11.06 1.80 -3.57
CA ARG A 80 12.21 1.04 -3.06
C ARG A 80 11.76 -0.12 -2.20
N LYS A 81 12.53 -1.21 -2.15
CA LYS A 81 12.24 -2.39 -1.32
C LYS A 81 12.56 -2.12 0.16
N ILE A 82 11.84 -1.18 0.78
CA ILE A 82 12.14 -0.68 2.13
C ILE A 82 12.31 -1.79 3.17
N PRO A 83 11.43 -2.81 3.27
CA PRO A 83 11.63 -3.89 4.22
C PRO A 83 12.98 -4.60 4.04
N GLN A 84 13.42 -4.84 2.79
CA GLN A 84 14.72 -5.45 2.52
C GLN A 84 15.88 -4.54 2.91
N ILE A 85 15.77 -3.23 2.62
CA ILE A 85 16.83 -2.25 2.89
C ILE A 85 17.09 -2.15 4.40
N ILE A 86 16.04 -2.15 5.22
CA ILE A 86 16.17 -2.03 6.68
C ILE A 86 16.27 -3.40 7.39
N GLY A 87 16.05 -4.50 6.67
CA GLY A 87 16.17 -5.87 7.17
C GLY A 87 14.98 -6.39 7.98
N GLU A 88 13.87 -5.66 8.05
CA GLU A 88 12.70 -6.04 8.84
C GLU A 88 11.38 -5.52 8.26
N HIS A 89 10.28 -6.17 8.63
CA HIS A 89 8.94 -5.62 8.49
C HIS A 89 8.59 -4.82 9.74
N TYR A 90 8.37 -3.52 9.60
CA TYR A 90 8.11 -2.62 10.72
C TYR A 90 6.85 -1.77 10.51
N GLY A 91 6.11 -1.52 11.58
CA GLY A 91 4.89 -0.72 11.54
C GLY A 91 4.15 -0.69 12.88
N PRO A 92 3.01 0.02 12.96
CA PRO A 92 2.35 0.72 11.86
C PRO A 92 2.99 2.08 11.50
N LYS A 93 3.78 2.65 12.40
CA LYS A 93 4.52 3.91 12.16
C LYS A 93 5.92 3.65 11.62
N PRO A 94 6.49 4.52 10.78
CA PRO A 94 7.85 4.34 10.29
C PRO A 94 8.87 4.57 11.40
N ASN A 95 9.81 3.62 11.58
CA ASN A 95 11.00 3.80 12.41
C ASN A 95 11.96 4.85 11.80
N ALA A 96 13.04 5.18 12.51
CA ALA A 96 14.00 6.21 12.06
C ALA A 96 14.57 5.91 10.66
N ALA A 97 15.08 4.70 10.44
CA ALA A 97 15.64 4.30 9.14
C ALA A 97 14.62 4.41 8.00
N THR A 98 13.37 4.01 8.24
CA THR A 98 12.30 4.15 7.25
C THR A 98 12.01 5.61 6.91
N ARG A 99 12.01 6.51 7.92
CA ARG A 99 11.80 7.94 7.70
C ARG A 99 12.93 8.57 6.91
N ASP A 100 14.17 8.22 7.23
CA ASP A 100 15.34 8.73 6.50
C ASP A 100 15.28 8.35 5.03
N LEU A 101 14.82 7.12 4.73
CA LEU A 101 14.57 6.70 3.36
C LEU A 101 13.43 7.52 2.74
N ILE A 102 12.26 7.64 3.38
CA ILE A 102 11.13 8.44 2.85
C ILE A 102 11.56 9.89 2.54
N ASN A 103 12.37 10.50 3.39
CA ASN A 103 12.86 11.87 3.24
C ASN A 103 13.80 12.06 2.03
N GLN A 104 14.38 10.98 1.49
CA GLN A 104 15.20 11.05 0.27
C GLN A 104 14.35 11.21 -1.00
N GLY A 105 13.04 10.97 -0.92
CA GLY A 105 12.13 11.11 -2.05
C GLY A 105 11.03 10.07 -2.10
N THR A 106 9.89 10.52 -2.60
CA THR A 106 8.66 9.77 -2.88
C THR A 106 8.10 10.18 -4.24
N ILE A 107 7.17 9.39 -4.78
CA ILE A 107 6.42 9.75 -5.97
C ILE A 107 5.72 11.11 -5.84
N PHE A 108 5.26 11.48 -4.63
CA PHE A 108 4.67 12.79 -4.38
C PHE A 108 5.69 13.91 -4.56
N SER A 109 6.87 13.78 -3.96
CA SER A 109 7.92 14.79 -4.13
C SER A 109 8.38 14.87 -5.58
N GLU A 110 8.49 13.75 -6.30
CA GLU A 110 8.87 13.77 -7.73
C GLU A 110 7.84 14.51 -8.59
N VAL A 111 6.55 14.26 -8.36
CA VAL A 111 5.45 14.97 -9.04
C VAL A 111 5.50 16.48 -8.76
N ILE A 112 5.74 16.88 -7.50
CA ILE A 112 5.87 18.30 -7.14
C ILE A 112 7.11 18.94 -7.80
N HIS A 113 8.27 18.28 -7.79
CA HIS A 113 9.48 18.78 -8.45
C HIS A 113 9.30 18.94 -9.97
N ALA A 114 8.44 18.12 -10.60
CA ALA A 114 8.07 18.27 -12.00
C ALA A 114 7.07 19.42 -12.27
N GLY A 115 6.81 20.28 -11.28
CA GLY A 115 5.89 21.43 -11.41
C GLY A 115 4.42 21.03 -11.49
N LYS A 116 4.06 19.85 -10.96
CA LYS A 116 2.68 19.34 -10.92
C LYS A 116 2.14 19.40 -9.50
N THR A 117 0.89 18.98 -9.33
CA THR A 117 0.21 18.93 -8.03
C THR A 117 0.06 17.48 -7.57
N ALA A 118 0.18 17.29 -6.26
CA ALA A 118 -0.02 16.00 -5.61
C ALA A 118 -0.77 16.21 -4.29
N SER A 119 -1.59 15.24 -3.89
CA SER A 119 -2.33 15.28 -2.62
C SER A 119 -2.49 13.87 -2.07
N LEU A 120 -2.48 13.76 -0.75
CA LEU A 120 -2.78 12.52 -0.03
C LEU A 120 -4.17 12.64 0.57
N LEU A 121 -5.03 11.68 0.28
CA LEU A 121 -6.34 11.54 0.89
C LEU A 121 -6.28 10.37 1.86
N GLU A 122 -6.61 10.62 3.12
CA GLU A 122 -6.55 9.65 4.20
C GLU A 122 -7.79 9.80 5.11
N ALA A 123 -8.07 8.77 5.89
CA ALA A 123 -9.30 8.65 6.67
C ALA A 123 -9.07 8.62 8.19
N TYR A 124 -7.98 9.21 8.68
CA TYR A 124 -7.70 9.41 10.09
C TYR A 124 -8.77 10.33 10.70
N PRO A 125 -9.21 10.02 11.93
CA PRO A 125 -10.24 10.82 12.58
C PRO A 125 -9.68 12.21 12.95
N PRO A 126 -10.51 13.27 12.99
CA PRO A 126 -10.07 14.62 13.36
C PRO A 126 -9.29 14.70 14.68
N ALA A 127 -9.65 13.87 15.68
CA ALA A 127 -8.95 13.81 16.96
C ALA A 127 -7.47 13.36 16.83
N TRP A 128 -7.17 12.50 15.85
CA TRP A 128 -5.79 12.10 15.55
C TRP A 128 -4.97 13.31 15.07
N HIS A 129 -5.51 14.10 14.13
CA HIS A 129 -4.85 15.32 13.65
C HIS A 129 -4.64 16.34 14.76
N GLN A 130 -5.67 16.57 15.60
CA GLN A 130 -5.56 17.46 16.74
C GLN A 130 -4.43 17.04 17.68
N SER A 131 -4.29 15.73 17.92
CA SER A 131 -3.20 15.19 18.75
C SER A 131 -1.82 15.48 18.14
N ILE A 132 -1.63 15.30 16.84
CA ILE A 132 -0.37 15.61 16.15
C ILE A 132 -0.08 17.12 16.18
N LEU A 133 -1.06 17.94 15.80
CA LEU A 133 -0.92 19.39 15.71
C LEU A 133 -0.71 20.05 17.09
N SER A 134 -1.09 19.39 18.17
CA SER A 134 -0.83 19.87 19.54
C SER A 134 0.66 19.91 19.90
N GLY A 135 1.53 19.24 19.14
CA GLY A 135 2.95 19.10 19.43
C GLY A 135 3.27 18.14 20.61
N LYS A 136 2.25 17.61 21.30
CA LYS A 136 2.42 16.69 22.43
C LYS A 136 2.64 15.24 22.03
N ARG A 137 2.59 14.94 20.74
CA ARG A 137 2.78 13.60 20.18
C ARG A 137 3.71 13.68 18.97
N LEU A 138 4.73 12.84 18.94
CA LEU A 138 5.54 12.71 17.75
C LEU A 138 4.73 11.96 16.66
N PRO A 139 4.71 12.47 15.42
CA PRO A 139 3.99 11.83 14.30
C PRO A 139 4.36 10.35 14.10
N SER A 140 5.59 9.98 14.47
CA SER A 140 6.22 8.70 14.16
C SER A 140 6.89 8.01 15.36
N SER A 141 6.48 8.31 16.60
CA SER A 141 6.86 7.54 17.80
C SER A 141 5.84 6.47 18.14
#